data_AF-H2C439-F1
#
_entry.id   AF-H2C439-F1
#
_cell.length_a   1.000
_cell.length_b   1.000
_cell.length_c   1.000
_cell.angle_alpha   90.00
_cell.angle_beta   90.00
_cell.angle_gamma   90.00
#
_symmetry.space_group_name_H-M   'P 1'
#
loop_
_entity.id
_entity.type
_entity.pdbx_description
1 polymer ?
#
loop_
_entity_poly.entity_id
_entity_poly.type
_entity_poly.pdbx_seq_one_letter_code
_entity_poly.pdbx_strand_id
1 'polypeptide(L)'
;MMRSKLIGSKEAIDNFQFVTINGRVEFEDVERISRIAYSYSKAVKAGINLALKGVSLNDAVKELYNIIPYAFYAETAYKQALALVNGNKVEIKKRWIACRGNKADNGNRGIKFHVFQDHVEVKVKDPWGKWVHGKAYLGKEYLPSLSELEELSRRKEEGYGAVVSFKHYPMIHLQIPLWLYLKHFSSPKPNGYGLVAGFDLNSDRLNVVVVNEEGKVVTEKTWWYSDVTRPGFPKGKAMALRLNALSQALNFLSRVGVDYVVFEDLFL
;
A
#
# COMPACT_ATOMS: atom_id res chain seq x y z
N MET A 1 -18.03 9.58 17.76
CA MET A 1 -16.94 9.89 16.80
C MET A 1 -17.53 9.80 15.39
N MET A 2 -17.61 10.91 14.65
CA MET A 2 -18.02 10.85 13.24
C MET A 2 -16.91 10.14 12.46
N ARG A 3 -17.20 8.97 11.90
CA ARG A 3 -16.30 8.30 10.95
C ARG A 3 -16.37 9.09 9.64
N SER A 4 -15.22 9.43 9.05
CA SER A 4 -15.17 9.99 7.70
C SER A 4 -15.95 9.10 6.75
N LYS A 5 -17.00 9.64 6.12
CA LYS A 5 -17.86 8.86 5.21
C LYS A 5 -17.14 8.74 3.88
N LEU A 6 -16.68 7.53 3.56
CA LEU A 6 -16.17 7.24 2.22
C LEU A 6 -17.36 7.25 1.24
N ILE A 7 -17.28 8.09 0.20
CA ILE A 7 -18.28 8.18 -0.85
C ILE A 7 -17.63 7.63 -2.12
N GLY A 8 -18.23 6.62 -2.73
CA GLY A 8 -17.73 5.96 -3.94
C GLY A 8 -18.68 4.86 -4.39
N SER A 9 -18.45 4.32 -5.58
CA SER A 9 -19.15 3.11 -6.03
C SER A 9 -18.86 1.96 -5.07
N LYS A 10 -19.79 1.00 -4.94
CA LYS A 10 -19.59 -0.19 -4.09
C LYS A 10 -18.26 -0.88 -4.44
N GLU A 11 -17.99 -1.03 -5.74
CA GLU A 11 -16.75 -1.58 -6.27
C GLU A 11 -15.50 -0.78 -5.84
N ALA A 12 -15.53 0.55 -5.91
CA ALA A 12 -14.41 1.37 -5.45
C ALA A 12 -14.19 1.23 -3.93
N ILE A 13 -15.25 1.24 -3.14
CA ILE A 13 -15.17 1.09 -1.68
C ILE A 13 -14.64 -0.31 -1.31
N ASP A 14 -15.07 -1.35 -2.03
CA ASP A 14 -14.63 -2.73 -1.83
C ASP A 14 -13.16 -2.93 -2.27
N ASN A 15 -12.69 -2.19 -3.29
CA ASN A 15 -11.33 -2.28 -3.80
C ASN A 15 -10.31 -1.42 -3.04
N PHE A 16 -10.72 -0.30 -2.45
CA PHE A 16 -9.83 0.64 -1.73
C PHE A 16 -10.00 0.56 -0.21
N GLN A 17 -9.78 -0.63 0.36
CA GLN A 17 -9.96 -0.87 1.80
C GLN A 17 -8.72 -0.53 2.65
N PHE A 18 -7.54 -0.41 2.05
CA PHE A 18 -6.28 -0.28 2.77
C PHE A 18 -5.36 0.78 2.16
N VAL A 19 -4.59 1.44 3.02
CA VAL A 19 -3.45 2.30 2.66
C VAL A 19 -2.15 1.60 3.04
N THR A 20 -1.13 1.69 2.19
CA THR A 20 0.17 1.09 2.48
C THR A 20 1.16 2.14 2.96
N ILE A 21 1.60 2.02 4.22
CA ILE A 21 2.70 2.82 4.79
C ILE A 21 4.01 2.06 4.59
N ASN A 22 5.02 2.75 4.04
CA ASN A 22 6.29 2.15 3.66
C ASN A 22 7.42 2.69 4.52
N GLY A 23 8.33 1.83 4.97
CA GLY A 23 9.47 2.23 5.77
C GLY A 23 10.68 1.34 5.53
N ARG A 24 11.89 1.91 5.68
CA ARG A 24 13.11 1.09 5.74
C ARG A 24 13.10 0.29 7.03
N VAL A 25 13.55 -0.96 6.98
CA VAL A 25 13.70 -1.80 8.16
C VAL A 25 15.12 -2.35 8.27
N GLU A 26 15.67 -2.28 9.48
CA GLU A 26 16.99 -2.81 9.83
C GLU A 26 16.79 -4.05 10.69
N PHE A 27 16.98 -5.22 10.08
CA PHE A 27 16.85 -6.50 10.78
C PHE A 27 18.14 -6.88 11.50
N GLU A 28 18.00 -7.50 12.66
CA GLU A 28 19.12 -8.05 13.43
C GLU A 28 19.79 -9.22 12.69
N ASP A 29 19.02 -9.96 11.90
CA ASP A 29 19.49 -11.12 11.11
C ASP A 29 18.93 -11.06 9.68
N VAL A 30 19.67 -10.37 8.79
CA VAL A 30 19.28 -10.15 7.39
C VAL A 30 19.33 -11.45 6.58
N GLU A 31 20.26 -12.36 6.88
CA GLU A 31 20.40 -13.64 6.18
C GLU A 31 19.16 -14.50 6.40
N ARG A 32 18.68 -14.55 7.64
CA ARG A 32 17.49 -15.31 8.02
C ARG A 32 16.23 -14.76 7.38
N ILE A 33 16.00 -13.44 7.37
CA ILE A 33 14.86 -12.88 6.63
C ILE A 33 15.01 -13.15 5.14
N SER A 34 16.22 -13.03 4.58
CA SER A 34 16.46 -13.30 3.15
C SER A 34 16.12 -14.74 2.78
N ARG A 35 16.42 -15.70 3.66
CA ARG A 35 16.03 -17.11 3.51
C ARG A 35 14.51 -17.29 3.55
N ILE A 36 13.82 -16.65 4.49
CA ILE A 36 12.35 -16.69 4.56
C ILE A 36 11.75 -16.09 3.28
N ALA A 37 12.26 -14.95 2.80
CA ALA A 37 11.80 -14.27 1.59
C ALA A 37 12.01 -15.12 0.34
N TYR A 38 13.14 -15.81 0.25
CA TYR A 38 13.41 -16.74 -0.84
C TYR A 38 12.39 -17.89 -0.85
N SER A 39 12.19 -18.56 0.29
CA SER A 39 11.23 -19.67 0.40
C SER A 39 9.79 -19.23 0.17
N TYR A 40 9.39 -18.07 0.70
CA TYR A 40 8.07 -17.49 0.45
C TYR A 40 7.86 -17.24 -1.04
N SER A 41 8.81 -16.58 -1.71
CA SER A 41 8.71 -16.30 -3.15
C SER A 41 8.69 -17.60 -3.98
N LYS A 42 9.41 -18.64 -3.55
CA LYS A 42 9.34 -19.98 -4.14
C LYS A 42 7.96 -20.63 -3.94
N ALA A 43 7.34 -20.45 -2.77
CA ALA A 43 5.99 -20.91 -2.49
C ALA A 43 4.95 -20.19 -3.37
N VAL A 44 5.06 -18.87 -3.58
CA VAL A 44 4.16 -18.16 -4.52
C VAL A 44 4.33 -18.68 -5.94
N LYS A 45 5.56 -18.93 -6.41
CA LYS A 45 5.81 -19.52 -7.75
C LYS A 45 5.17 -20.90 -7.90
N ALA A 46 5.30 -21.76 -6.89
CA ALA A 46 4.63 -23.05 -6.88
C ALA A 46 3.11 -22.87 -6.85
N GLY A 47 2.62 -21.92 -6.05
CA GLY A 47 1.22 -21.54 -5.94
C GLY A 47 0.61 -21.09 -7.26
N ILE A 48 1.34 -20.36 -8.11
CA ILE A 48 0.87 -19.97 -9.45
C ILE A 48 0.59 -21.19 -10.30
N ASN A 49 1.45 -22.21 -10.28
CA ASN A 49 1.21 -23.44 -11.03
C ASN A 49 0.01 -24.22 -10.47
N LEU A 50 -0.20 -24.20 -9.15
CA LEU A 50 -1.37 -24.82 -8.51
C LEU A 50 -2.67 -24.07 -8.83
N ALA A 51 -2.61 -22.74 -8.85
CA ALA A 51 -3.74 -21.88 -9.20
C ALA A 51 -4.17 -22.08 -10.66
N LEU A 52 -3.20 -22.16 -11.59
CA LEU A 52 -3.47 -22.50 -13.00
C LEU A 52 -4.11 -23.88 -13.19
N LYS A 53 -3.86 -24.82 -12.28
CA LYS A 53 -4.48 -26.15 -12.26
C LYS A 53 -5.83 -26.19 -11.54
N GLY A 54 -6.29 -25.08 -10.97
CA GLY A 54 -7.55 -25.01 -10.23
C GLY A 54 -7.54 -25.76 -8.88
N VAL A 55 -6.37 -25.91 -8.24
CA VAL A 55 -6.27 -26.62 -6.96
C VAL A 55 -7.03 -25.87 -5.85
N SER A 56 -7.68 -26.59 -4.94
CA SER A 56 -8.37 -25.97 -3.81
C SER A 56 -7.39 -25.25 -2.87
N LEU A 57 -7.86 -24.22 -2.15
CA LEU A 57 -7.02 -23.51 -1.18
C LEU A 57 -6.41 -24.47 -0.14
N ASN A 58 -7.20 -25.41 0.39
CA ASN A 58 -6.76 -26.31 1.44
C ASN A 58 -5.66 -27.27 0.97
N ASP A 59 -5.79 -27.81 -0.24
CA ASP A 59 -4.80 -28.74 -0.78
C ASP A 59 -3.55 -28.01 -1.24
N ALA A 60 -3.71 -26.83 -1.84
CA ALA A 60 -2.58 -25.97 -2.16
C ALA A 60 -1.78 -25.57 -0.91
N VAL A 61 -2.45 -25.24 0.21
CA VAL A 61 -1.76 -24.93 1.47
C VAL A 61 -0.95 -26.13 1.99
N LYS A 62 -1.48 -27.36 1.92
CA LYS A 62 -0.73 -28.57 2.30
C LYS A 62 0.53 -28.74 1.46
N GLU A 63 0.42 -28.55 0.15
CA GLU A 63 1.58 -28.66 -0.76
C GLU A 63 2.61 -27.56 -0.50
N LEU A 64 2.16 -26.31 -0.36
CA LEU A 64 3.03 -25.16 -0.13
C LEU A 64 3.69 -25.18 1.25
N TYR A 65 3.09 -25.85 2.24
CA TYR A 65 3.68 -26.04 3.57
C TYR A 65 5.03 -26.76 3.51
N ASN A 66 5.24 -27.64 2.52
CA ASN A 66 6.54 -28.31 2.30
C ASN A 66 7.64 -27.34 1.85
N ILE A 67 7.29 -26.18 1.30
CA ILE A 67 8.22 -25.14 0.86
C ILE A 67 8.42 -24.10 1.97
N ILE A 68 7.34 -23.71 2.63
CA ILE A 68 7.34 -22.75 3.73
C ILE A 68 6.46 -23.28 4.87
N PRO A 69 7.03 -23.91 5.91
CA PRO A 69 6.29 -24.66 6.93
C PRO A 69 5.63 -23.75 7.97
N TYR A 70 4.82 -22.82 7.47
CA TYR A 70 3.99 -21.93 8.26
C TYR A 70 2.70 -21.67 7.50
N ALA A 71 1.59 -22.22 7.99
CA ALA A 71 0.31 -22.26 7.27
C ALA A 71 -0.17 -20.89 6.79
N PHE A 72 0.02 -19.84 7.60
CA PHE A 72 -0.38 -18.47 7.23
C PHE A 72 0.45 -17.89 6.09
N TYR A 73 1.74 -18.24 5.98
CA TYR A 73 2.55 -17.87 4.82
C TYR A 73 2.16 -18.69 3.60
N ALA A 74 1.93 -19.98 3.73
CA ALA A 74 1.47 -20.83 2.64
C ALA A 74 0.11 -20.36 2.08
N GLU A 75 -0.84 -20.06 2.96
CA GLU A 75 -2.16 -19.52 2.60
C GLU A 75 -2.06 -18.15 1.94
N THR A 76 -1.24 -17.24 2.51
CA THR A 76 -1.01 -15.92 1.91
C THR A 76 -0.36 -16.05 0.53
N ALA A 77 0.61 -16.96 0.38
CA ALA A 77 1.30 -17.21 -0.88
C ALA A 77 0.33 -17.72 -1.97
N TYR A 78 -0.59 -18.62 -1.62
CA TYR A 78 -1.57 -19.12 -2.58
C TYR A 78 -2.60 -18.06 -2.97
N LYS A 79 -3.09 -17.26 -2.01
CA LYS A 79 -4.00 -16.13 -2.32
C LYS A 79 -3.34 -15.09 -3.21
N GLN A 80 -2.05 -14.80 -2.98
CA GLN A 80 -1.28 -13.94 -3.89
C GLN A 80 -1.11 -14.56 -5.26
N ALA A 81 -0.87 -15.87 -5.35
CA ALA A 81 -0.80 -16.56 -6.64
C ALA A 81 -2.13 -16.44 -7.41
N LEU A 82 -3.28 -16.69 -6.77
CA LEU A 82 -4.60 -16.51 -7.38
C LEU A 82 -4.81 -15.10 -7.93
N ALA A 83 -4.41 -14.07 -7.16
CA ALA A 83 -4.51 -12.68 -7.60
C ALA A 83 -3.56 -12.31 -8.76
N LEU A 84 -2.51 -13.10 -8.97
CA LEU A 84 -1.56 -12.91 -10.08
C LEU A 84 -1.97 -13.67 -11.34
N VAL A 85 -2.77 -14.73 -11.22
CA VAL A 85 -3.21 -15.53 -12.37
C VAL A 85 -4.38 -14.82 -13.07
N ASN A 86 -4.08 -14.08 -14.13
CA ASN A 86 -5.05 -13.57 -15.09
C ASN A 86 -5.02 -14.41 -16.39
N GLY A 87 -5.21 -15.73 -16.27
CA GLY A 87 -5.19 -16.68 -17.40
C GLY A 87 -3.80 -16.99 -17.98
N ASN A 88 -2.77 -16.21 -17.65
CA ASN A 88 -1.39 -16.42 -18.10
C ASN A 88 -0.42 -16.59 -16.92
N LYS A 89 0.71 -17.26 -17.19
CA LYS A 89 1.77 -17.47 -16.20
C LYS A 89 2.57 -16.19 -15.95
N VAL A 90 2.54 -15.69 -14.72
CA VAL A 90 3.36 -14.55 -14.28
C VAL A 90 4.71 -15.04 -13.77
N GLU A 91 5.80 -14.42 -14.22
CA GLU A 91 7.15 -14.73 -13.75
C GLU A 91 7.54 -13.88 -12.52
N ILE A 92 7.83 -14.54 -11.40
CA ILE A 92 8.29 -13.87 -10.19
C ILE A 92 9.81 -13.77 -10.17
N LYS A 93 10.35 -12.54 -10.21
CA LYS A 93 11.81 -12.28 -10.18
C LYS A 93 12.34 -11.81 -8.83
N LYS A 94 11.50 -11.17 -8.02
CA LYS A 94 11.91 -10.53 -6.75
C LYS A 94 11.69 -11.45 -5.56
N ARG A 95 12.38 -11.14 -4.46
CA ARG A 95 12.22 -11.81 -3.16
C ARG A 95 11.43 -10.90 -2.21
N TRP A 96 10.41 -11.45 -1.58
CA TRP A 96 9.63 -10.77 -0.54
C TRP A 96 8.98 -11.81 0.37
N ILE A 97 8.41 -11.33 1.47
CA ILE A 97 7.55 -12.08 2.38
C ILE A 97 6.28 -11.29 2.53
N ALA A 98 5.13 -11.94 2.50
CA ALA A 98 3.87 -11.32 2.88
C ALA A 98 3.14 -12.19 3.89
N CYS A 99 2.41 -11.55 4.79
CA CYS A 99 1.46 -12.21 5.65
C CYS A 99 0.18 -11.40 5.66
N ARG A 100 -0.93 -12.03 5.29
CA ARG A 100 -2.24 -11.43 5.47
C ARG A 100 -2.55 -11.35 6.97
N GLY A 101 -3.07 -10.22 7.40
CA GLY A 101 -3.58 -10.02 8.75
C GLY A 101 -5.01 -10.50 8.93
N ASN A 102 -5.37 -10.77 10.17
CA ASN A 102 -6.73 -11.05 10.61
C ASN A 102 -6.91 -10.52 12.03
N LYS A 103 -8.09 -9.95 12.31
CA LYS A 103 -8.50 -9.52 13.64
C LYS A 103 -8.40 -10.64 14.69
N ALA A 104 -8.66 -11.90 14.29
CA ALA A 104 -8.58 -13.04 15.21
C ALA A 104 -7.14 -13.37 15.67
N ASP A 105 -6.12 -12.94 14.92
CA ASP A 105 -4.71 -13.26 15.14
C ASP A 105 -3.92 -12.10 15.79
N ASN A 106 -4.62 -11.22 16.51
CA ASN A 106 -4.08 -9.98 17.06
C ASN A 106 -3.41 -9.12 15.97
N GLY A 107 -4.12 -8.90 14.87
CA GLY A 107 -3.65 -8.08 13.76
C GLY A 107 -3.01 -8.90 12.64
N ASN A 108 -1.86 -9.51 12.92
CA ASN A 108 -1.10 -10.31 11.96
C ASN A 108 -0.27 -11.38 12.66
N ARG A 109 -0.35 -12.63 12.19
CA ARG A 109 0.30 -13.75 12.87
C ARG A 109 1.76 -13.96 12.48
N GLY A 110 2.12 -13.62 11.24
CA GLY A 110 3.46 -13.86 10.69
C GLY A 110 4.38 -12.66 10.79
N ILE A 111 3.84 -11.44 10.69
CA ILE A 111 4.63 -10.21 10.76
C ILE A 111 3.93 -9.25 11.73
N LYS A 112 4.48 -9.11 12.93
CA LYS A 112 3.96 -8.24 13.99
C LYS A 112 4.75 -6.95 14.06
N PHE A 113 4.15 -5.93 14.65
CA PHE A 113 4.87 -4.72 15.02
C PHE A 113 4.55 -4.27 16.45
N HIS A 114 5.41 -3.43 17.00
CA HIS A 114 5.23 -2.70 18.24
C HIS A 114 5.73 -1.27 18.07
N VAL A 115 4.95 -0.28 18.49
CA VAL A 115 5.28 1.14 18.28
C VAL A 115 6.09 1.70 19.45
N PHE A 116 7.31 2.17 19.18
CA PHE A 116 8.12 2.95 20.09
C PHE A 116 8.03 4.46 19.76
N GLN A 117 8.64 5.30 20.59
CA GLN A 117 8.60 6.77 20.42
C GLN A 117 9.31 7.26 19.14
N ASP A 118 10.35 6.56 18.70
CA ASP A 118 11.23 6.96 17.60
C ASP A 118 11.22 6.01 16.40
N HIS A 119 10.75 4.77 16.59
CA HIS A 119 10.71 3.74 15.58
C HIS A 119 9.58 2.73 15.82
N VAL A 120 9.41 1.81 14.88
CA VAL A 120 8.49 0.67 15.01
C VAL A 120 9.32 -0.60 15.03
N GLU A 121 9.24 -1.40 16.10
CA GLU A 121 9.83 -2.73 16.11
C GLU A 121 8.96 -3.65 15.25
N VAL A 122 9.59 -4.37 14.32
CA VAL A 122 8.95 -5.37 13.46
C VAL A 122 9.47 -6.75 13.83
N LYS A 123 8.57 -7.72 13.99
CA LYS A 123 8.87 -9.12 14.29
C LYS A 123 8.36 -9.98 13.16
N VAL A 124 9.26 -10.71 12.50
CA VAL A 124 8.90 -11.67 11.45
C VAL A 124 9.05 -13.08 11.98
N LYS A 125 8.00 -13.89 11.88
CA LYS A 125 8.02 -15.28 12.33
C LYS A 125 8.87 -16.09 11.35
N ASP A 126 9.95 -16.69 11.84
CA ASP A 126 10.68 -17.72 11.11
C ASP A 126 9.87 -19.03 11.10
N PRO A 127 9.51 -19.57 9.92
CA PRO A 127 8.88 -20.89 9.81
C PRO A 127 9.69 -22.02 10.45
N TRP A 128 11.02 -21.86 10.53
CA TRP A 128 11.93 -22.88 11.06
C TRP A 128 12.51 -22.52 12.43
N GLY A 129 12.00 -21.50 13.12
CA GLY A 129 12.64 -21.07 14.37
C GLY A 129 11.97 -19.92 15.11
N LYS A 130 12.84 -19.10 15.71
CA LYS A 130 12.45 -17.95 16.56
C LYS A 130 12.05 -16.75 15.70
N TRP A 131 11.42 -15.77 16.33
CA TRP A 131 11.14 -14.50 15.69
C TRP A 131 12.43 -13.79 15.30
N VAL A 132 12.39 -13.08 14.19
CA VAL A 132 13.47 -12.20 13.75
C VAL A 132 13.00 -10.76 13.94
N HIS A 133 13.79 -9.97 14.65
CA HIS A 133 13.45 -8.61 15.03
C HIS A 133 14.13 -7.62 14.09
N GLY A 134 13.48 -6.47 13.88
CA GLY A 134 14.06 -5.35 13.15
C GLY A 134 13.44 -4.04 13.54
N LYS A 135 14.15 -2.94 13.27
CA LYS A 135 13.71 -1.58 13.54
C LYS A 135 13.26 -0.93 12.24
N ALA A 136 12.00 -0.55 12.17
CA ALA A 136 11.40 0.11 11.02
C ALA A 136 11.20 1.60 11.25
N TYR A 137 11.54 2.39 10.24
CA TYR A 137 11.41 3.85 10.25
C TYR A 137 10.31 4.25 9.27
N LEU A 138 9.10 4.43 9.79
CA LEU A 138 7.86 4.60 9.03
C LEU A 138 7.37 6.05 8.91
N GLY A 139 8.14 7.05 9.37
CA GLY A 139 7.72 8.45 9.48
C GLY A 139 7.01 8.72 10.82
N LYS A 140 7.38 9.81 11.51
CA LYS A 140 6.88 10.10 12.88
C LYS A 140 5.39 10.40 12.89
N GLU A 141 4.90 11.00 11.80
CA GLU A 141 3.49 11.33 11.58
C GLU A 141 2.58 10.09 11.59
N TYR A 142 3.10 8.91 11.29
CA TYR A 142 2.32 7.66 11.26
C TYR A 142 2.27 6.95 12.61
N LEU A 143 3.16 7.25 13.56
CA LEU A 143 3.23 6.55 14.84
C LEU A 143 1.89 6.57 15.61
N PRO A 144 1.14 7.69 15.69
CA PRO A 144 -0.17 7.69 16.36
C PRO A 144 -1.18 6.72 15.73
N SER A 145 -1.24 6.68 14.39
CA SER A 145 -2.14 5.77 13.67
C SER A 145 -1.75 4.29 13.83
N LEU A 146 -0.44 4.01 13.88
CA LEU A 146 0.08 2.66 14.10
C LEU A 146 -0.14 2.20 15.54
N SER A 147 0.00 3.08 16.53
CA SER A 147 -0.29 2.76 17.94
C SER A 147 -1.77 2.40 18.14
N GLU A 148 -2.67 3.17 17.50
CA GLU A 148 -4.10 2.84 17.53
C GLU A 148 -4.38 1.50 16.83
N LEU A 149 -3.74 1.23 15.68
CA LEU A 149 -3.88 -0.06 14.99
C LEU A 149 -3.40 -1.24 15.84
N GLU A 150 -2.28 -1.07 16.57
CA GLU A 150 -1.76 -2.08 17.49
C GLU A 150 -2.77 -2.38 18.61
N GLU A 151 -3.39 -1.33 19.17
CA GLU A 151 -4.41 -1.49 20.20
C GLU A 151 -5.66 -2.19 19.68
N LEU A 152 -6.20 -1.78 18.53
CA LEU A 152 -7.34 -2.41 17.88
C LEU A 152 -7.06 -3.88 17.54
N SER A 153 -5.83 -4.16 17.10
CA SER A 153 -5.35 -5.52 16.84
C SER A 153 -5.37 -6.35 18.13
N ARG A 154 -4.88 -5.81 19.25
CA ARG A 154 -4.90 -6.48 20.56
C ARG A 154 -6.32 -6.76 21.06
N ARG A 155 -7.27 -5.87 20.76
CA ARG A 155 -8.70 -6.05 21.06
C ARG A 155 -9.42 -6.96 20.07
N LYS A 156 -8.73 -7.48 19.05
CA LYS A 156 -9.28 -8.31 17.97
C LYS A 156 -10.38 -7.62 17.16
N GLU A 157 -10.27 -6.30 17.04
CA GLU A 157 -11.21 -5.48 16.28
C GLU A 157 -10.75 -5.32 14.84
N GLU A 158 -9.42 -5.25 14.61
CA GLU A 158 -8.85 -5.05 13.28
C GLU A 158 -7.65 -5.94 12.96
N GLY A 159 -7.45 -6.15 11.66
CA GLY A 159 -6.30 -6.84 11.06
C GLY A 159 -5.45 -5.89 10.21
N TYR A 160 -4.20 -6.26 9.95
CA TYR A 160 -3.36 -5.52 9.01
C TYR A 160 -2.50 -6.44 8.16
N GLY A 161 -2.39 -6.13 6.87
CA GLY A 161 -1.45 -6.82 5.99
C GLY A 161 -0.03 -6.30 6.22
N ALA A 162 0.95 -7.17 6.06
CA ALA A 162 2.34 -6.77 6.14
C ALA A 162 3.16 -7.48 5.05
N VAL A 163 4.03 -6.71 4.40
CA VAL A 163 4.95 -7.22 3.38
C VAL A 163 6.36 -6.73 3.70
N VAL A 164 7.35 -7.61 3.63
CA VAL A 164 8.76 -7.26 3.66
C VAL A 164 9.33 -7.50 2.28
N SER A 165 9.86 -6.47 1.62
CA SER A 165 10.45 -6.57 0.28
C SER A 165 11.93 -6.25 0.26
N PHE A 166 12.65 -6.86 -0.67
CA PHE A 166 14.09 -6.69 -0.88
C PHE A 166 14.30 -6.01 -2.22
N LYS A 167 14.39 -4.67 -2.23
CA LYS A 167 14.70 -3.88 -3.44
C LYS A 167 16.16 -3.46 -3.48
N HIS A 168 16.54 -2.50 -2.64
CA HIS A 168 17.93 -2.04 -2.47
C HIS A 168 18.39 -2.31 -1.03
N TYR A 169 17.47 -2.07 -0.10
CA TYR A 169 17.51 -2.47 1.29
C TYR A 169 16.16 -3.11 1.67
N PRO A 170 16.07 -3.82 2.81
CA PRO A 170 14.80 -4.33 3.31
C PRO A 170 13.81 -3.20 3.59
N MET A 171 12.59 -3.37 3.09
CA MET A 171 11.47 -2.44 3.25
C MET A 171 10.31 -3.16 3.89
N ILE A 172 9.67 -2.55 4.89
CA ILE A 172 8.37 -2.98 5.42
C ILE A 172 7.26 -2.16 4.75
N HIS A 173 6.16 -2.84 4.43
CA HIS A 173 4.95 -2.27 3.86
C HIS A 173 3.78 -2.71 4.75
N LEU A 174 3.25 -1.79 5.56
CA LEU A 174 2.10 -2.06 6.42
C LEU A 174 0.83 -1.60 5.74
N GLN A 175 -0.09 -2.52 5.51
CA GLN A 175 -1.40 -2.27 4.93
C GLN A 175 -2.40 -2.01 6.06
N ILE A 176 -2.69 -0.73 6.28
CA ILE A 176 -3.59 -0.27 7.35
C ILE A 176 -4.98 0.01 6.80
N PRO A 177 -6.06 -0.17 7.58
CA PRO A 177 -7.41 0.16 7.14
C PRO A 177 -7.52 1.63 6.70
N LEU A 178 -8.13 1.88 5.53
CA LEU A 178 -8.27 3.23 4.98
C LEU A 178 -9.01 4.16 5.96
N TRP A 179 -10.03 3.65 6.66
CA TRP A 179 -10.78 4.45 7.64
C TRP A 179 -9.88 4.95 8.78
N LEU A 180 -8.92 4.14 9.23
CA LEU A 180 -8.00 4.50 10.31
C LEU A 180 -6.98 5.52 9.81
N TYR A 181 -6.49 5.35 8.57
CA TYR A 181 -5.68 6.36 7.92
C TYR A 181 -6.41 7.71 7.86
N LEU A 182 -7.64 7.73 7.35
CA LEU A 182 -8.44 8.96 7.25
C LEU A 182 -8.71 9.56 8.62
N LYS A 183 -8.94 8.77 9.67
CA LYS A 183 -9.13 9.30 11.04
C LYS A 183 -7.97 10.19 11.50
N HIS A 184 -6.73 9.83 11.16
CA HIS A 184 -5.53 10.54 11.60
C HIS A 184 -5.06 11.62 10.62
N PHE A 185 -5.30 11.41 9.32
CA PHE A 185 -4.74 12.27 8.26
C PHE A 185 -5.78 13.10 7.50
N SER A 186 -7.07 12.80 7.63
CA SER A 186 -8.09 13.65 7.02
C SER A 186 -8.24 14.94 7.82
N SER A 187 -8.29 16.06 7.10
CA SER A 187 -8.78 17.31 7.64
C SER A 187 -10.29 17.39 7.40
N PRO A 188 -11.05 18.12 8.24
CA PRO A 188 -12.43 18.47 7.91
C PRO A 188 -12.46 19.06 6.50
N LYS A 189 -13.41 18.61 5.67
CA LYS A 189 -13.63 19.23 4.37
C LYS A 189 -13.97 20.71 4.65
N PRO A 190 -13.15 21.69 4.24
CA PRO A 190 -13.56 23.08 4.30
C PRO A 190 -14.83 23.23 3.47
N ASN A 191 -15.76 24.11 3.88
CA ASN A 191 -16.90 24.43 3.04
C ASN A 191 -16.36 24.97 1.72
N GLY A 192 -16.42 24.15 0.66
CA GLY A 192 -16.08 24.58 -0.68
C GLY A 192 -17.21 25.38 -1.31
N TYR A 193 -16.98 25.82 -2.53
CA TYR A 193 -17.90 26.73 -3.25
C TYR A 193 -18.69 26.00 -4.36
N GLY A 194 -18.87 24.68 -4.26
CA GLY A 194 -19.47 23.87 -5.32
C GLY A 194 -18.53 23.68 -6.53
N LEU A 195 -17.22 23.82 -6.32
CA LEU A 195 -16.25 23.86 -7.42
C LEU A 195 -15.69 22.48 -7.72
N VAL A 196 -15.50 22.20 -9.01
CA VAL A 196 -14.92 20.96 -9.52
C VAL A 196 -13.65 21.29 -10.30
N ALA A 197 -12.55 20.61 -9.99
CA ALA A 197 -11.30 20.72 -10.72
C ALA A 197 -11.06 19.49 -11.61
N GLY A 198 -10.89 19.71 -12.91
CA GLY A 198 -10.42 18.71 -13.86
C GLY A 198 -8.89 18.77 -13.99
N PHE A 199 -8.24 17.61 -13.92
CA PHE A 199 -6.81 17.45 -14.18
C PHE A 199 -6.59 16.82 -15.56
N ASP A 200 -5.76 17.46 -16.37
CA ASP A 200 -5.20 16.88 -17.60
C ASP A 200 -3.71 16.58 -17.35
N LEU A 201 -3.40 15.27 -17.34
CA LEU A 201 -2.12 14.71 -16.93
C LEU A 201 -1.23 14.46 -18.16
N ASN A 202 -0.25 15.34 -18.38
CA ASN A 202 0.69 15.19 -19.48
C ASN A 202 2.06 14.69 -19.00
N SER A 203 2.89 14.24 -19.93
CA SER A 203 4.24 13.72 -19.62
C SER A 203 5.21 14.80 -19.11
N ASP A 204 4.96 16.05 -19.48
CA ASP A 204 5.78 17.26 -19.31
C ASP A 204 5.07 18.39 -18.54
N ARG A 205 3.76 18.29 -18.33
CA ARG A 205 2.95 19.31 -17.62
C ARG A 205 1.75 18.71 -16.91
N LEU A 206 1.23 19.47 -15.96
CA LEU A 206 -0.04 19.20 -15.31
C LEU A 206 -0.95 20.41 -15.51
N ASN A 207 -2.05 20.23 -16.23
CA ASN A 207 -3.04 21.27 -16.45
C ASN A 207 -4.21 21.05 -15.50
N VAL A 208 -4.70 22.12 -14.91
CA VAL A 208 -5.86 22.09 -14.02
C VAL A 208 -6.82 23.19 -14.43
N VAL A 209 -8.08 22.82 -14.61
CA VAL A 209 -9.18 23.76 -14.86
C VAL A 209 -10.21 23.58 -13.75
N VAL A 210 -10.64 24.68 -13.15
CA VAL A 210 -11.67 24.71 -12.12
C VAL A 210 -12.94 25.29 -12.72
N VAL A 211 -14.05 24.58 -12.58
CA VAL A 211 -15.38 25.00 -13.02
C VAL A 211 -16.33 25.08 -11.82
N ASN A 212 -17.35 25.92 -11.94
CA ASN A 212 -18.46 25.96 -11.00
C ASN A 212 -19.61 25.06 -11.45
N GLU A 213 -20.71 25.03 -10.68
CA GLU A 213 -21.89 24.21 -10.95
C GLU A 213 -22.58 24.54 -12.28
N GLU A 214 -22.46 25.79 -12.77
CA GLU A 214 -22.98 26.19 -14.08
C GLU A 214 -22.04 25.86 -15.26
N GLY A 215 -20.92 25.18 -14.99
CA GLY A 215 -19.92 24.81 -16.01
C GLY A 215 -19.04 25.97 -16.46
N LYS A 216 -19.07 27.11 -15.75
CA LYS A 216 -18.21 28.26 -16.04
C LYS A 216 -16.82 28.04 -15.46
N VAL A 217 -15.79 28.30 -16.27
CA VAL A 217 -14.40 28.30 -15.82
C VAL A 217 -14.18 29.42 -14.80
N VAL A 218 -13.76 29.03 -13.59
CA VAL A 218 -13.42 29.94 -12.48
C VAL A 218 -11.94 30.27 -12.51
N THR A 219 -11.08 29.28 -12.72
CA THR A 219 -9.64 29.48 -12.83
C THR A 219 -8.99 28.31 -13.55
N GLU A 220 -7.80 28.56 -14.10
CA GLU A 220 -6.96 27.54 -14.73
C GLU A 220 -5.51 27.75 -14.30
N LYS A 221 -4.75 26.66 -14.23
CA LYS A 221 -3.33 26.71 -13.90
C LYS A 221 -2.58 25.55 -14.50
N THR A 222 -1.38 25.84 -15.00
CA THR A 222 -0.46 24.84 -15.54
C THR A 222 0.82 24.80 -14.73
N TRP A 223 1.25 23.58 -14.35
CA TRP A 223 2.57 23.32 -13.79
C TRP A 223 3.45 22.63 -14.82
N TRP A 224 4.47 23.32 -15.28
CA TRP A 224 5.43 22.80 -16.25
C TRP A 224 6.58 22.06 -15.57
N TYR A 225 6.93 20.89 -16.13
CA TYR A 225 8.10 20.10 -15.77
C TYR A 225 8.72 19.48 -17.04
N SER A 226 8.92 20.31 -18.06
CA SER A 226 9.36 19.93 -19.40
C SER A 226 10.70 19.20 -19.45
N ASP A 227 11.58 19.41 -18.47
CA ASP A 227 12.85 18.70 -18.38
C ASP A 227 12.67 17.17 -18.25
N VAL A 228 11.51 16.72 -17.76
CA VAL A 228 11.21 15.30 -17.53
C VAL A 228 11.16 14.48 -18.83
N THR A 229 10.86 15.10 -19.97
CA THR A 229 10.78 14.41 -21.27
C THR A 229 12.11 14.36 -22.01
N ARG A 230 13.17 14.97 -21.48
CA ARG A 230 14.49 14.95 -22.11
C ARG A 230 15.08 13.53 -22.12
N PRO A 231 15.71 13.11 -23.23
CA PRO A 231 16.45 11.85 -23.27
C PRO A 231 17.47 11.75 -22.13
N GLY A 232 17.48 10.61 -21.42
CA GLY A 232 18.40 10.36 -20.31
C GLY A 232 18.01 10.98 -18.97
N PHE A 233 16.85 11.66 -18.85
CA PHE A 233 16.42 12.22 -17.58
C PHE A 233 16.17 11.12 -16.52
N PRO A 234 16.71 11.25 -15.30
CA PRO A 234 16.57 10.19 -14.29
C PRO A 234 15.12 9.93 -13.90
N LYS A 235 14.66 8.67 -14.02
CA LYS A 235 13.26 8.27 -13.73
C LYS A 235 12.80 8.65 -12.32
N GLY A 236 13.68 8.51 -11.32
CA GLY A 236 13.36 8.90 -9.94
C GLY A 236 13.13 10.41 -9.78
N LYS A 237 13.94 11.22 -10.46
CA LYS A 237 13.80 12.68 -10.48
C LYS A 237 12.53 13.10 -11.24
N ALA A 238 12.21 12.40 -12.34
CA ALA A 238 10.98 12.62 -13.10
C ALA A 238 9.74 12.40 -12.23
N MET A 239 9.69 11.29 -11.51
CA MET A 239 8.61 10.98 -10.59
C MET A 239 8.48 12.03 -9.48
N ALA A 240 9.60 12.45 -8.88
CA ALA A 240 9.60 13.48 -7.84
C ALA A 240 9.04 14.83 -8.34
N LEU A 241 9.42 15.27 -9.54
CA LEU A 241 8.92 16.52 -10.12
C LEU A 241 7.41 16.46 -10.40
N ARG A 242 6.91 15.36 -10.96
CA ARG A 242 5.47 15.15 -11.21
C ARG A 242 4.66 15.14 -9.92
N LEU A 243 5.14 14.43 -8.89
CA LEU A 243 4.48 14.39 -7.58
C LEU A 243 4.49 15.75 -6.88
N ASN A 244 5.56 16.53 -7.04
CA ASN A 244 5.63 17.89 -6.51
C ASN A 244 4.61 18.81 -7.22
N ALA A 245 4.51 18.71 -8.55
CA ALA A 245 3.50 19.46 -9.31
C ALA A 245 2.08 19.11 -8.86
N LEU A 246 1.76 17.82 -8.69
CA LEU A 246 0.48 17.37 -8.17
C LEU A 246 0.21 17.91 -6.75
N SER A 247 1.20 17.86 -5.85
CA SER A 247 1.05 18.40 -4.49
C SER A 247 0.79 19.90 -4.50
N GLN A 248 1.51 20.66 -5.33
CA GLN A 248 1.28 22.10 -5.49
C GLN A 248 -0.10 22.39 -6.09
N ALA A 249 -0.56 21.58 -7.04
CA ALA A 249 -1.89 21.69 -7.61
C ALA A 249 -2.98 21.47 -6.56
N LEU A 250 -2.89 20.40 -5.76
CA LEU A 250 -3.84 20.13 -4.68
C LEU A 250 -3.85 21.24 -3.62
N ASN A 251 -2.69 21.78 -3.26
CA ASN A 251 -2.59 22.94 -2.37
C ASN A 251 -3.23 24.20 -2.96
N PHE A 252 -3.04 24.45 -4.25
CA PHE A 252 -3.70 25.54 -4.95
C PHE A 252 -5.23 25.37 -4.93
N LEU A 253 -5.73 24.20 -5.27
CA LEU A 253 -7.16 23.90 -5.30
C LEU A 253 -7.83 24.00 -3.93
N SER A 254 -7.14 23.53 -2.88
CA SER A 254 -7.59 23.69 -1.50
C SER A 254 -7.77 25.17 -1.14
N ARG A 255 -6.84 26.05 -1.55
CA ARG A 255 -6.95 27.51 -1.33
C ARG A 255 -8.06 28.17 -2.14
N VAL A 256 -8.35 27.65 -3.33
CA VAL A 256 -9.46 28.12 -4.18
C VAL A 256 -10.82 27.69 -3.60
N GLY A 257 -10.85 26.66 -2.76
CA GLY A 257 -12.10 26.12 -2.20
C GLY A 257 -12.77 25.10 -3.11
N VAL A 258 -11.97 24.29 -3.81
CA VAL A 258 -12.47 23.19 -4.64
C VAL A 258 -12.99 22.04 -3.81
N ASP A 259 -14.17 21.52 -4.19
CA ASP A 259 -14.87 20.44 -3.51
C ASP A 259 -14.52 19.07 -4.06
N TYR A 260 -14.34 18.98 -5.38
CA TYR A 260 -14.12 17.72 -6.09
C TYR A 260 -12.99 17.84 -7.08
N VAL A 261 -12.17 16.81 -7.15
CA VAL A 261 -11.11 16.67 -8.14
C VAL A 261 -11.43 15.48 -9.03
N VAL A 262 -11.34 15.69 -10.34
CA VAL A 262 -11.58 14.68 -11.37
C VAL A 262 -10.29 14.47 -12.15
N PHE A 263 -9.95 13.20 -12.35
CA PHE A 263 -8.83 12.78 -13.18
C PHE A 263 -9.36 12.06 -14.42
N GLU A 264 -8.59 12.12 -15.51
CA GLU A 264 -8.83 11.30 -16.68
C GLU A 264 -8.72 9.82 -16.35
N ASP A 265 -9.63 9.02 -16.90
CA ASP A 265 -9.50 7.57 -16.90
C ASP A 265 -8.60 7.14 -18.05
N LEU A 266 -7.35 6.83 -17.73
CA LEU A 266 -6.32 6.45 -18.71
C LEU A 266 -6.38 4.96 -19.09
N PHE A 267 -7.36 4.20 -18.60
CA PHE A 267 -7.46 2.75 -18.79
C PHE A 267 -8.70 2.30 -19.59
N LEU A 268 -9.51 3.25 -20.07
CA LEU A 268 -10.62 3.00 -21.01
C LEU A 268 -10.13 2.82 -22.46
#